data_AF-A0A7K3SDB6-F1
#
_entry.id   AF-A0A7K3SDB6-F1
#
_cell.length_a   1.000
_cell.length_b   1.000
_cell.length_c   1.000
_cell.angle_alpha   90.00
_cell.angle_beta   90.00
_cell.angle_gamma   90.00
#
_symmetry.space_group_name_H-M   'P 1'
#
loop_
_entity.id
_entity.type
_entity.pdbx_description
1 polymer ?
#
loop_
_entity_poly.entity_id
_entity_poly.type
_entity_poly.pdbx_seq_one_letter_code
_entity_poly.pdbx_strand_id
1 'polypeptide(L)'
;DGRRTAALVGWVLERAALQGHTALDAEAVRVALAERAVSDPDAAVREAVEEGVALLFQEGEDEEPEEDEAAEEGGLAPDADTAREPVRILLGLDRYALAEESLADGLARLVNACEKAADWAEAAAAAPSPSAAELIRTTAAAGLVAHSG
;
A
#
# COMPACT_ATOMS: atom_id res chain seq x y z
N ASP A 1 16.39 -17.20 22.85
CA ASP A 1 15.87 -16.19 23.80
C ASP A 1 14.94 -15.31 23.00
N GLY A 2 13.66 -15.35 23.32
CA GLY A 2 12.57 -14.79 22.50
C GLY A 2 12.66 -13.27 22.34
N ARG A 3 13.04 -12.57 23.40
CA ARG A 3 13.30 -11.12 23.37
C ARG A 3 14.40 -10.74 22.39
N ARG A 4 15.45 -11.55 22.30
CA ARG A 4 16.55 -11.33 21.37
C ARG A 4 16.11 -11.52 19.92
N THR A 5 15.31 -12.53 19.64
CA THR A 5 14.80 -12.79 18.28
C THR A 5 13.79 -11.74 17.85
N ALA A 6 12.87 -11.31 18.72
CA ALA A 6 11.95 -10.21 18.44
C ALA A 6 12.69 -8.89 18.18
N ALA A 7 13.69 -8.55 19.01
CA ALA A 7 14.51 -7.37 18.77
C ALA A 7 15.27 -7.43 17.43
N LEU A 8 15.68 -8.64 17.00
CA LEU A 8 16.34 -8.82 15.71
C LEU A 8 15.38 -8.63 14.53
N VAL A 9 14.11 -9.04 14.66
CA VAL A 9 13.07 -8.75 13.65
C VAL A 9 12.89 -7.24 13.51
N GLY A 10 12.69 -6.52 14.61
CA GLY A 10 12.59 -5.07 14.60
C GLY A 10 13.80 -4.41 13.95
N TRP A 11 15.01 -4.86 14.30
CA TRP A 11 16.24 -4.36 13.68
C TRP A 11 16.31 -4.62 12.17
N VAL A 12 15.89 -5.79 11.66
CA VAL A 12 15.85 -6.08 10.22
C VAL A 12 14.94 -5.07 9.50
N LEU A 13 13.75 -4.81 10.04
CA LEU A 13 12.80 -3.85 9.48
C LEU A 13 13.33 -2.42 9.55
N GLU A 14 14.00 -2.03 10.64
CA GLU A 14 14.66 -0.72 10.74
C GLU A 14 15.75 -0.52 9.69
N ARG A 15 16.52 -1.56 9.38
CA ARG A 15 17.53 -1.50 8.30
C ARG A 15 16.89 -1.38 6.93
N ALA A 16 15.72 -1.97 6.74
CA ALA A 16 14.93 -1.82 5.52
C ALA A 16 14.37 -0.39 5.37
N ALA A 17 13.87 0.19 6.45
CA ALA A 17 13.38 1.57 6.49
C ALA A 17 14.47 2.59 6.12
N LEU A 18 15.70 2.38 6.57
CA LEU A 18 16.85 3.22 6.17
C LEU A 18 17.16 3.13 4.65
N GLN A 19 16.68 2.09 3.97
CA GLN A 19 16.79 1.91 2.52
C GLN A 19 15.51 2.34 1.77
N GLY A 20 14.51 2.86 2.48
CA GLY A 20 13.25 3.35 1.91
C GLY A 20 12.09 2.36 1.95
N HIS A 21 12.23 1.18 2.59
CA HIS A 21 11.14 0.22 2.73
C HIS A 21 10.32 0.49 3.99
N THR A 22 9.00 0.71 3.86
CA THR A 22 8.09 0.83 5.01
C THR A 22 7.51 -0.51 5.45
N ALA A 23 7.52 -1.51 4.56
CA ALA A 23 7.22 -2.91 4.85
C ALA A 23 8.15 -3.87 4.06
N LEU A 24 8.30 -5.10 4.55
CA LEU A 24 9.02 -6.18 3.86
C LEU A 24 8.16 -7.44 3.80
N ASP A 25 8.35 -8.25 2.76
CA ASP A 25 7.76 -9.58 2.67
C ASP A 25 8.23 -10.46 3.85
N ALA A 26 7.29 -11.19 4.46
CA ALA A 26 7.56 -12.04 5.60
C ALA A 26 8.60 -13.13 5.30
N GLU A 27 8.65 -13.64 4.07
CA GLU A 27 9.69 -14.56 3.60
C GLU A 27 11.05 -13.88 3.57
N ALA A 28 11.13 -12.65 3.06
CA ALA A 28 12.39 -11.90 3.05
C ALA A 28 12.92 -11.67 4.48
N VAL A 29 12.03 -11.41 5.45
CA VAL A 29 12.40 -11.31 6.87
C VAL A 29 12.90 -12.65 7.40
N ARG A 30 12.21 -13.77 7.12
CA ARG A 30 12.64 -15.11 7.55
C ARG A 30 14.03 -15.48 6.99
N VAL A 31 14.27 -15.22 5.71
CA VAL A 31 15.58 -15.41 5.08
C VAL A 31 16.65 -14.57 5.78
N ALA A 32 16.39 -13.29 6.03
CA ALA A 32 17.34 -12.41 6.71
C ALA A 32 17.67 -12.88 8.14
N LEU A 33 16.70 -13.44 8.87
CA LEU A 33 16.91 -14.02 10.20
C LEU A 33 17.73 -15.31 10.12
N ALA A 34 17.46 -16.18 9.15
CA ALA A 34 18.20 -17.43 8.93
C ALA A 34 19.69 -17.15 8.64
N GLU A 35 20.00 -16.16 7.79
CA GLU A 35 21.36 -15.69 7.51
C GLU A 35 22.10 -15.22 8.78
N ARG A 36 21.35 -14.82 9.81
CA ARG A 36 21.86 -14.35 11.11
C ARG A 36 21.85 -15.44 12.18
N ALA A 37 21.75 -16.70 11.74
CA ALA A 37 21.76 -17.89 12.58
C ALA A 37 20.62 -17.95 13.62
N VAL A 38 19.46 -17.34 13.32
CA VAL A 38 18.22 -17.60 14.08
C VAL A 38 17.77 -19.03 13.79
N SER A 39 17.62 -19.83 14.84
CA SER A 39 17.33 -21.27 14.70
C SER A 39 15.92 -21.57 14.18
N ASP A 40 14.96 -20.71 14.49
CA ASP A 40 13.57 -20.80 14.03
C ASP A 40 13.08 -19.39 13.62
N PRO A 41 13.29 -19.00 12.35
CA PRO A 41 12.87 -17.71 11.82
C PRO A 41 11.35 -17.51 11.87
N ASP A 42 10.57 -18.57 11.64
CA ASP A 42 9.10 -18.52 11.67
C ASP A 42 8.59 -18.20 13.08
N ALA A 43 9.10 -18.88 14.10
CA ALA A 43 8.75 -18.58 15.48
C ALA A 43 9.19 -17.18 15.91
N ALA A 44 10.36 -16.73 15.46
CA ALA A 44 10.85 -15.39 15.74
C ALA A 44 9.94 -14.29 15.16
N VAL A 45 9.46 -14.46 13.92
CA VAL A 45 8.50 -13.53 13.30
C VAL A 45 7.17 -13.55 14.06
N ARG A 46 6.64 -14.73 14.37
CA ARG A 46 5.36 -14.87 15.08
C ARG A 46 5.41 -14.19 16.45
N GLU A 47 6.45 -14.45 17.23
CA GLU A 47 6.66 -13.83 18.54
C GLU A 47 6.81 -12.30 18.41
N ALA A 48 7.53 -11.81 17.39
CA ALA A 48 7.66 -10.37 17.16
C ALA A 48 6.31 -9.70 16.84
N VAL A 49 5.41 -10.39 16.13
CA VAL A 49 4.05 -9.90 15.87
C VAL A 49 3.21 -9.95 17.15
N GLU A 50 3.25 -11.04 17.91
CA GLU A 50 2.53 -11.18 19.18
C GLU A 50 2.94 -10.12 20.22
N GLU A 51 4.23 -9.76 20.26
CA GLU A 51 4.79 -8.71 21.13
C GLU A 51 4.61 -7.29 20.56
N GLY A 52 4.00 -7.14 19.37
CA GLY A 52 3.76 -5.84 18.72
C GLY A 52 5.01 -5.13 18.19
N VAL A 53 6.12 -5.85 18.01
CA VAL A 53 7.36 -5.32 17.42
C VAL A 53 7.19 -5.11 15.91
N ALA A 54 6.38 -5.95 15.25
CA ALA A 54 6.02 -5.84 13.85
C ALA A 54 4.52 -5.99 13.67
N LEU A 55 3.95 -5.25 12.73
CA LEU A 55 2.55 -5.39 12.31
C LEU A 55 2.50 -6.18 11.00
N LEU A 56 1.46 -7.00 10.85
CA LEU A 56 1.24 -7.87 9.69
C LEU A 56 0.19 -7.26 8.77
N PHE A 57 0.48 -7.26 7.47
CA PHE A 57 -0.42 -6.81 6.40
C PHE A 57 -0.56 -7.89 5.33
N GLN A 58 -1.69 -7.90 4.66
CA GLN A 58 -1.98 -8.79 3.53
C GLN A 58 -2.16 -7.94 2.27
N GLU A 59 -1.38 -8.23 1.24
CA GLU A 59 -1.47 -7.56 -0.06
C GLU A 59 -2.01 -8.57 -1.08
N GLY A 60 -3.08 -8.20 -1.81
CA GLY A 60 -3.76 -9.05 -2.79
C GLY A 60 -5.07 -9.70 -2.33
N GLU A 61 -5.59 -9.34 -1.15
CA GLU A 61 -6.94 -9.76 -0.73
C GLU A 61 -8.05 -8.82 -1.24
N ASP A 62 -7.71 -7.62 -1.71
CA ASP A 62 -8.63 -6.55 -2.15
C ASP A 62 -9.26 -6.76 -3.55
N GLU A 63 -9.44 -8.02 -3.97
CA GLU A 63 -10.47 -8.32 -4.97
C GLU A 63 -11.78 -8.55 -4.19
N GLU A 64 -12.43 -7.45 -3.77
CA GLU A 64 -13.87 -7.50 -3.52
C GLU A 64 -14.56 -7.98 -4.80
N PRO A 65 -15.60 -8.83 -4.68
CA PRO A 65 -16.19 -9.47 -5.84
C PRO A 65 -16.69 -8.40 -6.80
N GLU A 66 -16.45 -8.57 -8.10
CA GLU A 66 -17.14 -7.78 -9.12
C GLU A 66 -18.64 -7.83 -8.79
N GLU A 67 -19.19 -6.73 -8.26
CA GLU A 67 -20.63 -6.55 -8.17
C GLU A 67 -21.10 -6.43 -9.61
N ASP A 68 -21.49 -7.57 -10.18
CA ASP A 68 -22.20 -7.73 -11.44
C ASP A 68 -23.53 -6.93 -11.39
N GLU A 69 -23.46 -5.61 -11.46
CA GLU A 69 -24.59 -4.77 -11.84
C GLU A 69 -24.61 -4.62 -13.37
N ALA A 70 -25.33 -5.57 -13.98
CA ALA A 70 -26.07 -5.46 -15.23
C ALA A 70 -25.28 -5.38 -16.56
N ALA A 71 -25.03 -6.55 -17.15
CA ALA A 71 -25.11 -6.72 -18.60
C ALA A 71 -26.28 -7.66 -18.94
N GLU A 72 -27.38 -7.07 -19.41
CA GLU A 72 -28.41 -7.82 -20.13
C GLU A 72 -27.82 -8.55 -21.34
N GLU A 73 -28.35 -9.76 -21.57
CA GLU A 73 -28.32 -10.53 -22.81
C GLU A 73 -27.00 -10.55 -23.62
N GLY A 74 -26.17 -11.53 -23.29
CA GLY A 74 -25.41 -12.28 -24.30
C GLY A 74 -23.96 -11.84 -24.49
N GLY A 75 -23.05 -12.48 -23.76
CA GLY A 75 -21.64 -12.46 -24.11
C GLY A 75 -20.71 -12.94 -23.01
N LEU A 76 -20.32 -14.22 -23.12
CA LEU A 76 -19.13 -14.87 -22.52
C LEU A 76 -18.99 -14.78 -20.99
N ALA A 77 -19.15 -15.94 -20.34
CA ALA A 77 -18.78 -16.14 -18.95
C ALA A 77 -17.35 -15.63 -18.68
N PRO A 78 -17.09 -14.98 -17.53
CA PRO A 78 -15.73 -14.63 -17.15
C PRO A 78 -14.87 -15.89 -17.14
N ASP A 79 -13.71 -15.81 -17.77
CA ASP A 79 -12.77 -16.91 -17.92
C ASP A 79 -12.40 -17.41 -16.52
N ALA A 80 -12.71 -18.67 -16.21
CA ALA A 80 -12.51 -19.28 -14.89
C ALA A 80 -11.02 -19.54 -14.55
N ASP A 81 -10.10 -18.84 -15.22
CA ASP A 81 -8.65 -19.04 -15.19
C ASP A 81 -7.86 -17.75 -14.94
N THR A 82 -8.51 -16.67 -14.45
CA THR A 82 -7.77 -15.57 -13.82
C THR A 82 -7.18 -16.10 -12.52
N ALA A 83 -5.93 -16.58 -12.59
CA ALA A 83 -5.19 -17.05 -11.44
C ALA A 83 -5.10 -15.92 -10.41
N ARG A 84 -5.87 -16.06 -9.32
CA ARG A 84 -5.86 -15.11 -8.19
C ARG A 84 -4.41 -14.88 -7.78
N GLU A 85 -4.00 -13.61 -7.75
CA GLU A 85 -2.64 -13.29 -7.35
C GLU A 85 -2.37 -13.86 -5.94
N PRO A 86 -1.19 -14.46 -5.70
CA PRO A 86 -0.90 -15.04 -4.41
C PRO A 86 -0.87 -13.93 -3.34
N VAL A 87 -1.62 -14.14 -2.25
CA VAL A 87 -1.64 -13.23 -1.11
C VAL A 87 -0.22 -13.10 -0.54
N ARG A 88 0.30 -11.88 -0.52
CA ARG A 88 1.61 -11.56 0.04
C ARG A 88 1.45 -11.09 1.47
N ILE A 89 2.24 -11.66 2.38
CA ILE A 89 2.27 -11.25 3.79
C ILE A 89 3.42 -10.28 3.99
N LEU A 90 3.09 -9.05 4.38
CA LEU A 90 4.07 -8.00 4.65
C LEU A 90 4.19 -7.74 6.15
N LEU A 91 5.38 -7.34 6.57
CA LEU A 91 5.71 -6.93 7.94
C LEU A 91 6.21 -5.50 7.94
N GLY A 92 5.57 -4.65 8.74
CA GLY A 92 5.95 -3.25 8.94
C GLY A 92 6.29 -2.95 10.40
N LEU A 93 7.15 -1.95 10.63
CA LEU A 93 7.31 -1.39 11.98
C LEU A 93 6.06 -0.59 12.34
N ASP A 94 5.57 -0.73 13.57
CA ASP A 94 4.38 -0.03 14.11
C ASP A 94 4.26 1.43 13.63
N ARG A 95 5.30 2.24 13.84
CA ARG A 95 5.30 3.66 13.46
C ARG A 95 5.09 3.94 11.97
N TYR A 96 5.57 3.07 11.08
CA TYR A 96 5.44 3.24 9.63
C TYR A 96 4.16 2.58 9.14
N ALA A 97 3.89 1.38 9.64
CA ALA A 97 2.67 0.62 9.43
C ALA A 97 1.41 1.46 9.70
N LEU A 98 1.31 2.08 10.89
CA LEU A 98 0.18 2.94 11.24
C LEU A 98 0.13 4.24 10.42
N ALA A 99 1.29 4.77 10.03
CA ALA A 99 1.36 5.96 9.19
C ALA A 99 0.86 5.68 7.76
N GLU A 100 1.22 4.52 7.19
CA GLU A 100 0.76 4.08 5.88
C GLU A 100 -0.74 3.78 5.88
N GLU A 101 -1.26 3.10 6.90
CA GLU A 101 -2.70 2.86 7.04
C GLU A 101 -3.49 4.18 7.15
N SER A 102 -3.02 5.12 7.99
CA SER A 102 -3.63 6.44 8.10
C SER A 102 -3.54 7.24 6.79
N LEU A 103 -2.47 7.07 6.02
CA LEU A 103 -2.31 7.71 4.71
C LEU A 103 -3.29 7.12 3.70
N ALA A 104 -3.39 5.79 3.62
CA ALA A 104 -4.31 5.08 2.75
C ALA A 104 -5.77 5.45 3.06
N ASP A 105 -6.17 5.41 4.33
CA ASP A 105 -7.52 5.83 4.76
C ASP A 105 -7.77 7.33 4.48
N GLY A 106 -6.76 8.17 4.67
CA GLY A 106 -6.81 9.58 4.29
C GLY A 106 -7.07 9.77 2.79
N LEU A 107 -6.32 9.07 1.94
CA LEU A 107 -6.45 9.12 0.49
C LEU A 107 -7.79 8.56 0.02
N ALA A 108 -8.24 7.43 0.57
CA ALA A 108 -9.54 6.85 0.27
C ALA A 108 -10.67 7.81 0.61
N ARG A 109 -10.60 8.48 1.77
CA ARG A 109 -11.58 9.52 2.13
C ARG A 109 -11.55 10.70 1.17
N LEU A 110 -10.38 11.18 0.76
CA LEU A 110 -10.27 12.28 -0.20
C LEU A 110 -10.88 11.91 -1.56
N VAL A 111 -10.56 10.72 -2.08
CA VAL A 111 -11.10 10.21 -3.35
C VAL A 111 -12.63 10.12 -3.30
N ASN A 112 -13.18 9.66 -2.17
CA ASN A 112 -14.63 9.46 -2.02
C ASN A 112 -15.41 10.72 -1.59
N ALA A 113 -14.74 11.72 -1.01
CA ALA A 113 -15.39 12.96 -0.55
C ALA A 113 -15.40 14.08 -1.60
N CYS A 114 -14.50 14.05 -2.58
CA CYS A 114 -14.48 15.04 -3.65
C CYS A 114 -15.63 14.80 -4.64
N GLU A 115 -16.44 15.83 -4.90
CA GLU A 115 -17.43 15.80 -5.98
C GLU A 115 -16.73 15.51 -7.33
N LYS A 116 -17.37 14.71 -8.20
CA LYS A 116 -16.84 14.39 -9.54
C LYS A 116 -16.55 15.70 -10.29
N ALA A 117 -15.27 15.89 -10.58
CA ALA A 117 -14.65 16.95 -11.38
C ALA A 117 -15.47 18.25 -11.51
N ALA A 118 -15.18 19.24 -10.65
CA ALA A 118 -15.54 20.63 -10.96
C ALA A 118 -14.99 20.99 -12.35
N ASP A 119 -15.76 21.73 -13.16
CA ASP A 119 -15.27 22.19 -14.46
C ASP A 119 -14.22 23.29 -14.27
N TRP A 120 -12.95 22.93 -14.44
CA TRP A 120 -11.81 23.84 -14.31
C TRP A 120 -11.46 24.56 -15.62
N ALA A 121 -12.26 24.43 -16.69
CA ALA A 121 -11.97 25.02 -17.99
C ALA A 121 -11.90 26.56 -17.94
N GLU A 122 -12.80 27.20 -17.18
CA GLU A 122 -12.80 28.66 -17.01
C GLU A 122 -11.54 29.14 -16.26
N ALA A 123 -11.13 28.43 -15.21
CA ALA A 123 -9.91 28.71 -14.46
C ALA A 123 -8.65 28.55 -15.34
N ALA A 124 -8.59 27.51 -16.18
CA ALA A 124 -7.50 27.31 -17.12
C ALA A 124 -7.44 28.41 -18.19
N ALA A 125 -8.60 28.90 -18.66
CA ALA A 125 -8.69 29.99 -19.64
C ALA A 125 -8.27 31.35 -19.04
N ALA A 126 -8.50 31.57 -17.75
CA ALA A 126 -8.14 32.79 -17.02
C ALA A 126 -6.68 32.81 -16.51
N ALA A 127 -5.90 31.75 -16.76
CA ALA A 127 -4.56 31.62 -16.20
C ALA A 127 -3.58 32.68 -16.73
N PRO A 128 -2.66 33.19 -15.89
CA PRO A 128 -1.75 34.28 -16.25
C PRO A 128 -0.65 33.87 -17.24
N SER A 129 -0.47 32.57 -17.50
CA SER A 129 0.50 32.04 -18.45
C SER A 129 0.05 30.69 -19.04
N PRO A 130 0.63 30.27 -20.19
CA PRO A 130 0.39 28.94 -20.74
C PRO A 130 0.78 27.80 -19.80
N SER A 131 1.85 27.96 -19.03
CA SER A 131 2.29 26.96 -18.05
C SER A 131 1.33 26.83 -16.87
N ALA A 132 0.76 27.94 -16.39
CA ALA A 132 -0.26 27.92 -15.35
C ALA A 132 -1.56 27.29 -15.85
N ALA A 133 -1.96 27.59 -17.10
CA ALA A 133 -3.11 26.96 -17.74
C ALA A 133 -2.93 25.44 -17.87
N GLU A 134 -1.72 24.99 -18.22
CA GLU A 134 -1.39 23.57 -18.34
C GLU A 134 -1.43 22.87 -16.98
N LEU A 135 -0.85 23.47 -15.95
CA LEU A 135 -0.91 22.93 -14.59
C LEU A 135 -2.35 22.78 -14.09
N ILE A 136 -3.23 23.74 -14.36
CA ILE A 136 -4.66 23.65 -14.00
C ILE A 136 -5.33 22.48 -14.73
N ARG A 137 -5.08 22.32 -16.03
CA ARG A 137 -5.62 21.19 -16.81
C ARG A 137 -5.10 19.84 -16.29
N THR A 138 -3.81 19.75 -15.97
CA THR A 138 -3.21 18.53 -15.42
C THR A 138 -3.84 18.16 -14.08
N THR A 139 -4.02 19.14 -13.18
CA THR A 139 -4.68 18.92 -11.88
C THR A 139 -6.15 18.56 -12.04
N ALA A 140 -6.86 19.18 -12.99
CA ALA A 140 -8.26 18.84 -13.26
C ALA A 140 -8.46 17.40 -13.76
N ALA A 141 -7.44 16.82 -14.41
CA ALA A 141 -7.46 15.45 -14.92
C ALA A 141 -6.88 14.42 -13.93
N ALA A 142 -6.26 14.85 -12.83
CA ALA A 142 -5.57 13.99 -11.87
C ALA A 142 -6.27 14.02 -10.50
N GLY A 143 -6.51 12.84 -9.90
CA GLY A 143 -7.09 12.74 -8.56
C GLY A 143 -6.17 13.21 -7.43
N LEU A 144 -4.86 13.23 -7.66
CA LEU A 144 -3.84 13.70 -6.71
C LEU A 144 -2.63 14.26 -7.49
N VAL A 145 -2.18 15.46 -7.14
CA VAL A 145 -0.95 16.05 -7.67
C VAL A 145 -0.02 16.41 -6.52
N ALA A 146 1.17 15.80 -6.49
CA ALA A 146 2.24 16.20 -5.59
C ALA A 146 3.18 17.17 -6.32
N HIS A 147 3.34 18.38 -5.79
CA HIS A 147 4.32 19.34 -6.29
C HIS A 147 5.53 19.35 -5.35
N SER A 148 6.65 18.78 -5.78
CA SER A 148 7.95 19.14 -5.22
C SER A 148 8.38 20.43 -5.90
N GLY A 149 8.37 21.52 -5.13
CA GLY A 149 8.76 22.86 -5.59
C GLY A 149 10.14 22.94 -6.23
#